data_AF-A0A161IUJ8-F1
#
_entry.id   AF-A0A161IUJ8-F1
#
_cell.length_a   1.000
_cell.length_b   1.000
_cell.length_c   1.000
_cell.angle_alpha   90.00
_cell.angle_beta   90.00
_cell.angle_gamma   90.00
#
_symmetry.space_group_name_H-M   'P 1'
#
loop_
_entity.id
_entity.type
_entity.pdbx_description
1 polymer ?
#
loop_
_entity_poly.entity_id
_entity_poly.type
_entity_poly.pdbx_seq_one_letter_code
_entity_poly.pdbx_strand_id
1 'polypeptide(L)' 'MTESDDLALQTLLDVRQEIAPELDPELLRACYEIQRQHQFNPERSQPSVAMERLIDEAVDKLVLGTDSK' A
#
# COMPACT_ATOMS: atom_id res chain seq x y z
N MET A 1 1.63 17.63 -5.77
CA MET A 1 1.08 16.40 -6.37
C MET A 1 0.93 16.63 -7.85
N THR A 2 1.38 15.70 -8.69
CA THR A 2 1.15 15.80 -10.14
C THR A 2 -0.20 15.17 -10.44
N GLU A 3 -0.98 15.71 -11.39
CA GLU A 3 -2.33 15.18 -11.72
C GLU A 3 -2.30 13.70 -12.12
N SER A 4 -1.18 13.21 -12.66
CA SER A 4 -0.96 11.80 -13.01
C SER A 4 -0.78 10.91 -11.79
N ASP A 5 -0.13 11.40 -10.73
CA ASP A 5 0.01 10.66 -9.47
C ASP A 5 -1.38 10.44 -8.85
N ASP A 6 -2.21 11.48 -8.87
CA ASP A 6 -3.54 11.47 -8.30
C ASP A 6 -4.46 10.48 -9.04
N LEU A 7 -4.34 10.36 -10.37
CA LEU A 7 -5.11 9.41 -11.16
C LEU A 7 -4.71 7.94 -10.87
N ALA A 8 -3.42 7.67 -10.73
CA ALA A 8 -2.94 6.31 -10.45
C ALA A 8 -3.41 5.82 -9.08
N LEU A 9 -3.28 6.67 -8.05
CA LEU A 9 -3.78 6.35 -6.71
C LEU A 9 -5.30 6.19 -6.69
N GLN A 10 -6.04 7.07 -7.38
CA GLN A 10 -7.49 6.96 -7.47
C GLN A 10 -7.91 5.63 -8.09
N THR A 11 -7.26 5.23 -9.19
CA THR A 11 -7.52 3.95 -9.86
C THR A 11 -7.29 2.77 -8.92
N LEU A 12 -6.21 2.78 -8.13
CA LEU A 12 -5.93 1.73 -7.15
C LEU A 12 -7.03 1.65 -6.08
N LEU A 13 -7.51 2.79 -5.59
CA LEU A 13 -8.58 2.86 -4.59
C LEU A 13 -9.93 2.39 -5.16
N ASP A 14 -10.21 2.67 -6.43
CA ASP A 14 -11.43 2.21 -7.10
C ASP A 14 -11.39 0.69 -7.31
N VAL A 15 -10.28 0.15 -7.82
CA VAL A 15 -10.09 -1.31 -8.00
C VAL A 15 -10.17 -2.06 -6.66
N ARG A 16 -9.62 -1.47 -5.59
CA ARG A 16 -9.78 -2.00 -4.23
C ARG A 16 -11.25 -2.18 -3.87
N GLN A 17 -12.12 -1.20 -4.16
CA GLN A 17 -13.55 -1.32 -3.85
C GLN A 17 -14.22 -2.47 -4.60
N GLU A 18 -13.77 -2.78 -5.80
CA GLU A 18 -14.32 -3.85 -6.63
C GLU A 18 -13.84 -5.24 -6.21
N ILE A 19 -12.56 -5.38 -5.83
CA ILE A 19 -11.91 -6.69 -5.67
C ILE A 19 -11.67 -7.06 -4.20
N ALA A 20 -11.33 -6.10 -3.36
CA ALA A 20 -10.93 -6.32 -1.96
C ALA A 20 -11.37 -5.14 -1.07
N PRO A 21 -12.69 -4.93 -0.89
CA PRO A 21 -13.22 -3.79 -0.12
C PRO A 21 -12.80 -3.79 1.36
N GLU A 22 -12.40 -4.95 1.89
CA GLU A 22 -11.88 -5.15 3.24
C GLU A 22 -10.42 -4.74 3.41
N LEU A 23 -9.66 -4.61 2.32
CA LEU A 23 -8.27 -4.14 2.38
C LEU A 23 -8.24 -2.73 2.95
N ASP A 24 -7.29 -2.43 3.84
CA ASP A 24 -7.14 -1.09 4.41
C ASP A 24 -6.71 -0.09 3.31
N PRO A 25 -7.49 0.98 3.04
CA PRO A 25 -7.11 1.98 2.05
C PRO A 25 -5.86 2.77 2.45
N GLU A 26 -5.54 2.90 3.74
CA GLU A 26 -4.32 3.58 4.21
C GLU A 26 -3.07 2.75 3.92
N LEU A 27 -3.16 1.42 4.07
CA LEU A 27 -2.12 0.48 3.65
C LEU A 27 -1.82 0.63 2.14
N LEU A 28 -2.87 0.71 1.31
CA LEU A 28 -2.71 0.89 -0.13
C LEU A 28 -2.08 2.23 -0.50
N ARG A 29 -2.47 3.32 0.18
CA ARG A 29 -1.84 4.65 0.04
C ARG A 29 -0.37 4.63 0.41
N ALA A 30 -0.01 3.96 1.50
CA ALA A 30 1.37 3.88 1.96
C ALA A 30 2.26 3.10 0.97
N CYS A 31 1.78 1.98 0.44
CA CYS A 31 2.48 1.24 -0.62
C CYS A 31 2.68 2.09 -1.89
N TYR A 32 1.64 2.82 -2.31
CA TYR A 32 1.71 3.71 -3.45
C TYR A 32 2.79 4.79 -3.29
N GLU A 33 2.89 5.41 -2.10
CA GLU A 33 3.92 6.41 -1.81
C GLU A 33 5.34 5.85 -1.89
N ILE A 34 5.58 4.65 -1.38
CA ILE A 34 6.88 3.96 -1.49
C ILE A 34 7.22 3.74 -2.96
N GLN A 35 6.27 3.23 -3.75
CA GLN A 35 6.46 3.00 -5.18
C GLN A 35 6.78 4.31 -5.92
N ARG A 36 6.03 5.39 -5.62
CA ARG A 36 6.23 6.70 -6.24
C ARG A 36 7.61 7.27 -5.94
N GLN A 37 8.06 7.20 -4.69
CA GLN A 37 9.39 7.68 -4.27
C GLN A 37 10.53 6.93 -4.96
N HIS A 38 10.29 5.72 -5.46
CA HIS A 38 11.30 4.87 -6.08
C HIS A 38 11.01 4.58 -7.57
N GLN A 39 10.08 5.31 -8.20
CA GLN A 39 9.64 5.03 -9.58
C GLN A 39 10.76 5.16 -10.61
N PHE A 40 11.73 6.04 -10.36
CA PHE A 40 12.92 6.25 -11.19
C PHE A 40 14.15 5.50 -10.67
N ASN A 41 14.03 4.74 -9.57
CA ASN A 41 15.13 3.93 -9.06
C ASN A 41 15.28 2.65 -9.91
N PRO A 42 16.45 2.41 -10.53
CA PRO A 42 16.70 1.17 -11.28
C PRO A 42 16.73 -0.06 -10.38
N GLU A 43 17.04 0.09 -9.08
CA GLU A 43 16.99 -0.98 -8.09
C GLU A 43 15.58 -1.15 -7.54
N ARG A 44 14.80 -2.01 -8.21
CA ARG A 44 13.42 -2.35 -7.82
C ARG A 44 13.32 -3.15 -6.52
N SER A 45 14.41 -3.72 -6.01
CA SER A 45 14.44 -4.49 -4.76
C SER A 45 14.14 -3.62 -3.54
N GLN A 46 14.59 -2.37 -3.52
CA GLN A 46 14.41 -1.46 -2.40
C GLN A 46 12.92 -1.14 -2.10
N PRO A 47 12.10 -0.71 -3.09
CA PRO A 47 10.67 -0.48 -2.83
C PRO A 47 9.92 -1.75 -2.44
N SER A 48 10.26 -2.91 -3.03
CA SER A 48 9.61 -4.18 -2.69
C SER A 48 9.81 -4.56 -1.23
N VAL A 49 11.05 -4.50 -0.73
CA VAL A 49 11.35 -4.80 0.68
C VAL A 49 10.66 -3.83 1.64
N ALA A 50 10.59 -2.54 1.27
CA ALA A 50 9.90 -1.55 2.10
C ALA A 50 8.39 -1.79 2.16
N MET A 51 7.77 -2.16 1.03
CA MET A 51 6.35 -2.53 0.99
C MET A 51 6.06 -3.83 1.75
N GLU A 52 6.92 -4.86 1.63
CA GLU A 52 6.80 -6.12 2.37
C GLU A 52 6.75 -5.89 3.88
N ARG A 53 7.70 -5.12 4.42
CA ARG A 53 7.72 -4.77 5.86
C ARG A 53 6.45 -4.08 6.30
N LEU A 54 5.95 -3.15 5.48
CA LEU A 54 4.75 -2.38 5.80
C LEU A 54 3.50 -3.28 5.79
N ILE A 55 3.45 -4.27 4.90
CA ILE A 55 2.38 -5.29 4.87
C ILE A 55 2.49 -6.21 6.09
N ASP A 56 3.69 -6.70 6.43
CA ASP A 56 3.92 -7.56 7.58
C ASP A 56 3.47 -6.88 8.88
N GLU A 57 3.83 -5.61 9.08
CA GLU A 57 3.38 -4.82 10.23
C GLU A 57 1.85 -4.65 10.27
N ALA A 58 1.20 -4.50 9.11
CA ALA A 58 -0.26 -4.39 9.04
C ALA A 58 -0.92 -5.73 9.39
N VAL A 59 -0.37 -6.85 8.90
CA VAL A 59 -0.84 -8.21 9.23
C VAL A 59 -0.66 -8.49 10.72
N ASP A 60 0.49 -8.17 11.29
CA ASP A 60 0.76 -8.35 12.72
C ASP A 60 -0.25 -7.59 13.59
N LYS A 61 -0.58 -6.34 13.21
CA LYS A 61 -1.61 -5.55 13.92
C LYS A 61 -2.99 -6.15 13.82
N LEU A 62 -3.35 -6.73 12.67
CA LEU A 62 -4.64 -7.41 12.50
C LEU A 62 -4.71 -8.67 13.38
N VAL A 63 -3.64 -9.46 13.41
CA VAL A 63 -3.56 -10.69 14.22
C VAL A 63 -3.56 -10.35 15.72
N LEU A 64 -2.70 -9.45 16.18
CA LEU A 64 -2.60 -9.06 17.59
C LEU A 64 -3.81 -8.26 18.09
N GLY A 65 -4.50 -7.55 17.18
CA GLY A 65 -5.75 -6.85 17.48
C GLY A 65 -6.94 -7.81 17.67
N THR A 66 -6.87 -9.04 17.15
CA THR A 66 -7.95 -10.03 17.29
C THR A 66 -7.93 -10.83 18.60
N ASP A 67 -6.83 -10.80 19.37
CA ASP A 67 -6.69 -11.51 20.65
C ASP A 67 -7.26 -10.76 21.87
N SER A 68 -7.82 -9.56 21.69
CA SER A 68 -8.50 -8.79 22.74
C SER A 68 -10.02 -8.92 22.62
N LYS A 69 -10.57 -10.10 22.92
CA LYS A 69 -12.02 -10.25 23.13
C LYS A 69 -12.35 -11.27 24.21
#